data_AF-A0A924BEC0-F1
#
_entry.id   AF-A0A924BEC0-F1
#
_cell.length_a   1.000
_cell.length_b   1.000
_cell.length_c   1.000
_cell.angle_alpha   90.00
_cell.angle_beta   90.00
_cell.angle_gamma   90.00
#
_symmetry.space_group_name_H-M   'P 1'
#
loop_
_entity.id
_entity.type
_entity.pdbx_description
1 polymer ?
#
loop_
_entity_poly.entity_id
_entity_poly.type
_entity_poly.pdbx_seq_one_letter_code
_entity_poly.pdbx_strand_id
1 'polypeptide(L)'
;MNDTEKWLLAGAYKLAGIEQTAKQISSEAGTKVQDYNELNETYGSGLRDKAIILEMLTLFKSNNQANDLYNEILKALSSDEWYSTQTLGYSLMAVGKYIQANSQDFNKNPDMSGYILMPDGKRIGFNTAKVNFNQIIPDGFEGKQISIHLDKKTNVKNVFINLEWNGVPINPNISDEKKNLSLDVDWLNEDGKTLDITNLKQGTSFYGHFRITNISGLSLSELALVQLIPSGWEIENTRLSNDSAPAWTTSYKLNMEKYTDIRDDRIMWFFDLPSNQKYYDFVVKLNAITEGKFILPPTIAETMYSKNYRAVKTGKNIFVKNK
;
A
#
# COMPACT_ATOMS: atom_id res chain seq x y z
N MET A 1 15.56 -11.24 24.00
CA MET A 1 14.46 -11.54 23.07
C MET A 1 13.23 -10.77 23.48
N ASN A 2 12.59 -10.07 22.56
CA ASN A 2 11.25 -9.53 22.77
C ASN A 2 10.19 -10.65 22.78
N ASP A 3 8.94 -10.31 23.08
CA ASP A 3 7.87 -11.31 23.18
C ASP A 3 7.55 -11.99 21.83
N THR A 4 7.60 -11.26 20.72
CA THR A 4 7.41 -11.81 19.36
C THR A 4 8.44 -12.91 19.06
N GLU A 5 9.71 -12.64 19.34
CA GLU A 5 10.82 -13.58 19.15
C GLU A 5 10.67 -14.82 20.02
N LYS A 6 10.27 -14.65 21.30
CA LYS A 6 9.99 -15.78 22.19
C LYS A 6 8.86 -16.66 21.66
N TRP A 7 7.78 -16.06 21.18
CA TRP A 7 6.65 -16.80 20.61
C TRP A 7 7.04 -17.57 19.36
N LEU A 8 7.80 -16.97 18.44
CA LEU A 8 8.33 -17.64 17.27
C LEU A 8 9.24 -18.82 17.65
N LEU A 9 10.14 -18.63 18.62
CA LEU A 9 11.03 -19.68 19.09
C LEU A 9 10.25 -20.83 19.76
N ALA A 10 9.26 -20.51 20.60
CA ALA A 10 8.39 -21.49 21.21
C ALA A 10 7.61 -22.28 20.15
N GLY A 11 7.08 -21.58 19.13
CA GLY A 11 6.40 -22.19 17.99
C GLY A 11 7.29 -23.16 17.23
N ALA A 12 8.54 -22.77 16.95
CA ALA A 12 9.52 -23.63 16.29
C ALA A 12 9.77 -24.93 17.08
N TYR A 13 10.02 -24.83 18.39
CA TYR A 13 10.18 -26.01 19.26
C TYR A 13 8.93 -26.89 19.29
N LYS A 14 7.74 -26.28 19.33
CA LYS A 14 6.47 -27.02 19.32
C LYS A 14 6.28 -27.79 18.01
N LEU A 15 6.53 -27.15 16.87
CA LEU A 15 6.43 -27.79 15.55
C LEU A 15 7.48 -28.88 15.36
N ALA A 16 8.65 -28.76 15.99
CA ALA A 16 9.67 -29.80 16.03
C ALA A 16 9.36 -30.96 17.02
N GLY A 17 8.24 -30.90 17.75
CA GLY A 17 7.84 -31.93 18.73
C GLY A 17 8.52 -31.82 20.10
N ILE A 18 9.27 -30.75 20.36
CA ILE A 18 9.99 -30.52 21.62
C ILE A 18 9.08 -29.73 22.59
N GLU A 19 8.03 -30.40 23.08
CA GLU A 19 6.95 -29.75 23.81
C GLU A 19 7.38 -29.06 25.12
N GLN A 20 8.29 -29.66 25.88
CA GLN A 20 8.67 -29.15 27.19
C GLN A 20 9.37 -27.79 27.06
N THR A 21 10.32 -27.69 26.14
CA THR A 21 11.02 -26.43 25.83
C THR A 21 10.05 -25.39 25.27
N ALA A 22 9.15 -25.79 24.37
CA ALA A 22 8.13 -24.90 23.83
C ALA A 22 7.24 -24.29 24.94
N LYS A 23 6.76 -25.13 25.86
CA LYS A 23 5.93 -24.70 27.00
C LYS A 23 6.69 -23.76 27.93
N GLN A 24 7.95 -24.09 28.27
CA GLN A 24 8.79 -23.25 29.11
C GLN A 24 8.93 -21.83 28.52
N ILE A 25 9.32 -21.72 27.25
CA ILE A 25 9.51 -20.43 26.59
C ILE A 25 8.18 -19.66 26.50
N SER A 26 7.09 -20.33 26.09
CA SER A 26 5.77 -19.70 25.96
C SER A 26 5.21 -19.17 27.28
N SER A 27 5.57 -19.80 28.42
CA SER A 27 5.10 -19.37 29.74
C SER A 27 5.73 -18.05 30.22
N GLU A 28 6.88 -17.69 29.65
CA GLU A 28 7.62 -16.46 29.94
C GLU A 28 7.39 -15.36 28.88
N ALA A 29 6.55 -15.65 27.87
CA ALA A 29 6.26 -14.74 26.78
C ALA A 29 4.99 -13.94 27.06
N GLY A 30 5.10 -12.61 27.02
CA GLY A 30 3.94 -11.72 27.03
C GLY A 30 3.25 -11.64 25.67
N THR A 31 2.17 -10.88 25.59
CA THR A 31 1.44 -10.61 24.33
C THR A 31 1.42 -9.12 23.97
N LYS A 32 2.09 -8.28 24.76
CA LYS A 32 2.12 -6.84 24.55
C LYS A 32 3.23 -6.49 23.60
N VAL A 33 2.88 -5.74 22.56
CA VAL A 33 3.84 -5.22 21.59
C VAL A 33 3.74 -3.70 21.62
N GLN A 34 4.90 -3.04 21.71
CA GLN A 34 5.00 -1.58 21.58
C GLN A 34 4.58 -1.15 20.17
N ASP A 35 4.08 0.06 20.05
CA ASP A 35 3.80 0.61 18.72
C ASP A 35 5.12 1.08 18.07
N TYR A 36 5.36 0.60 16.85
CA TYR A 36 6.55 0.94 16.07
C TYR A 36 6.31 0.64 14.58
N ASN A 37 7.11 1.29 13.73
CA ASN A 37 7.22 0.95 12.31
C ASN A 37 8.70 0.99 11.94
N GLU A 38 9.21 -0.10 11.42
CA GLU A 38 10.59 -0.26 10.96
C GLU A 38 10.68 -0.02 9.45
N LEU A 39 11.78 0.57 9.00
CA LEU A 39 11.97 0.90 7.58
C LEU A 39 12.59 -0.25 6.78
N ASN A 40 13.41 -1.10 7.40
CA ASN A 40 14.22 -2.12 6.74
C ASN A 40 14.44 -3.34 7.65
N GLU A 41 15.38 -4.22 7.27
CA GLU A 41 15.77 -5.46 7.97
C GLU A 41 14.65 -6.49 8.11
N THR A 42 13.73 -6.28 9.06
CA THR A 42 12.60 -7.18 9.27
C THR A 42 11.32 -6.65 8.65
N TYR A 43 11.27 -5.37 8.26
CA TYR A 43 10.06 -4.69 7.78
C TYR A 43 8.93 -4.73 8.84
N GLY A 44 9.32 -4.62 10.11
CA GLY A 44 8.44 -4.83 11.25
C GLY A 44 7.51 -3.68 11.58
N SER A 45 6.40 -4.04 12.25
CA SER A 45 5.50 -3.08 12.87
C SER A 45 4.84 -3.71 14.08
N GLY A 46 4.34 -2.88 15.00
CA GLY A 46 3.65 -3.35 16.19
C GLY A 46 2.45 -4.26 15.85
N LEU A 47 1.69 -3.93 14.80
CA LEU A 47 0.55 -4.74 14.35
C LEU A 47 0.98 -6.06 13.68
N ARG A 48 2.08 -6.07 12.91
CA ARG A 48 2.66 -7.32 12.35
C ARG A 48 3.06 -8.28 13.46
N ASP A 49 3.71 -7.77 14.49
CA ASP A 49 4.19 -8.56 15.61
C ASP A 49 3.04 -9.11 16.46
N LYS A 50 1.99 -8.32 16.68
CA LYS A 50 0.73 -8.83 17.27
C LYS A 50 0.15 -9.97 16.43
N ALA A 51 0.16 -9.86 15.10
CA ALA A 51 -0.33 -10.92 14.23
C ALA A 51 0.51 -12.21 14.33
N ILE A 52 1.84 -12.10 14.40
CA ILE A 52 2.74 -13.23 14.64
C ILE A 52 2.41 -13.90 15.99
N ILE A 53 2.23 -13.12 17.06
CA ILE A 53 1.87 -13.63 18.38
C ILE A 53 0.50 -14.31 18.33
N LEU A 54 -0.50 -13.76 17.63
CA LEU A 54 -1.81 -14.39 17.46
C LEU A 54 -1.70 -15.77 16.80
N GLU A 55 -0.88 -15.90 15.77
CA GLU A 55 -0.65 -17.19 15.11
C GLU A 55 -0.06 -18.21 16.10
N MET A 56 0.91 -17.79 16.92
CA MET A 56 1.50 -18.68 17.92
C MET A 56 0.50 -19.03 19.02
N LEU A 57 -0.24 -18.07 19.57
CA LEU A 57 -1.30 -18.36 20.56
C LEU A 57 -2.34 -19.34 20.01
N THR A 58 -2.67 -19.23 18.72
CA THR A 58 -3.55 -20.18 18.01
C THR A 58 -2.93 -21.58 17.97
N LEU A 59 -1.66 -21.70 17.58
CA LEU A 59 -0.91 -22.97 17.58
C LEU A 59 -0.86 -23.59 18.99
N PHE A 60 -0.74 -22.76 20.02
CA PHE A 60 -0.72 -23.18 21.42
C PHE A 60 -2.10 -23.45 22.03
N LYS A 61 -3.20 -23.14 21.31
CA LYS A 61 -4.59 -23.23 21.80
C LYS A 61 -4.84 -22.38 23.05
N SER A 62 -4.14 -21.26 23.17
CA SER A 62 -4.29 -20.29 24.26
C SER A 62 -5.47 -19.35 23.98
N ASN A 63 -6.69 -19.92 23.97
CA ASN A 63 -7.87 -19.28 23.37
C ASN A 63 -8.22 -17.91 23.95
N ASN A 64 -8.08 -17.69 25.27
CA ASN A 64 -8.44 -16.40 25.87
C ASN A 64 -7.52 -15.27 25.36
N GLN A 65 -6.20 -15.46 25.45
CA GLN A 65 -5.23 -14.48 24.95
C GLN A 65 -5.34 -14.30 23.44
N ALA A 66 -5.59 -15.39 22.70
CA ALA A 66 -5.77 -15.34 21.26
C ALA A 66 -7.04 -14.54 20.86
N ASN A 67 -8.15 -14.71 21.58
CA ASN A 67 -9.38 -13.94 21.37
C ASN A 67 -9.17 -12.43 21.55
N ASP A 68 -8.48 -12.03 22.63
CA ASP A 68 -8.22 -10.62 22.92
C ASP A 68 -7.38 -9.98 21.80
N LEU A 69 -6.30 -10.66 21.41
CA LEU A 69 -5.39 -10.18 20.38
C LEU A 69 -6.04 -10.18 18.98
N TYR A 70 -6.88 -11.18 18.69
CA TYR A 70 -7.70 -11.23 17.49
C TYR A 70 -8.62 -10.00 17.37
N ASN A 71 -9.34 -9.66 18.44
CA ASN A 71 -10.22 -8.49 18.45
C ASN A 71 -9.44 -7.18 18.28
N GLU A 72 -8.25 -7.08 18.89
CA GLU A 72 -7.38 -5.93 18.73
C GLU A 72 -6.90 -5.76 17.27
N ILE A 73 -6.45 -6.85 16.64
CA ILE A 73 -6.01 -6.85 15.24
C ILE A 73 -7.19 -6.53 14.32
N LEU A 74 -8.36 -7.14 14.52
CA LEU A 74 -9.55 -6.83 13.72
C LEU A 74 -9.94 -5.35 13.81
N LYS A 75 -9.89 -4.78 15.02
CA LYS A 75 -10.19 -3.35 15.22
C LYS A 75 -9.22 -2.47 14.45
N ALA A 76 -7.93 -2.80 14.43
CA ALA A 76 -6.94 -2.09 13.64
C ALA A 76 -7.23 -2.23 12.13
N LEU A 77 -7.43 -3.46 11.64
CA LEU A 77 -7.73 -3.73 10.23
C LEU A 77 -9.05 -3.11 9.74
N SER A 78 -10.00 -2.87 10.64
CA SER A 78 -11.29 -2.22 10.32
C SER A 78 -11.22 -0.69 10.34
N SER A 79 -10.05 -0.10 10.59
CA SER A 79 -9.84 1.34 10.61
C SER A 79 -9.36 1.86 9.24
N ASP A 80 -9.47 3.16 9.02
CA ASP A 80 -8.96 3.82 7.80
C ASP A 80 -7.43 4.06 7.84
N GLU A 81 -6.70 3.34 8.70
CA GLU A 81 -5.26 3.49 8.80
C GLU A 81 -4.53 2.85 7.61
N TRP A 82 -3.46 3.52 7.16
CA TRP A 82 -2.53 2.95 6.19
C TRP A 82 -1.69 1.83 6.82
N TYR A 83 -1.53 0.72 6.11
CA TYR A 83 -0.69 -0.41 6.48
C TYR A 83 0.25 -0.80 5.33
N SER A 84 1.47 -1.20 5.68
CA SER A 84 2.39 -1.79 4.71
C SER A 84 1.89 -3.17 4.26
N THR A 85 2.37 -3.65 3.11
CA THR A 85 2.05 -5.00 2.60
C THR A 85 2.45 -6.09 3.60
N GLN A 86 3.57 -5.92 4.30
CA GLN A 86 4.04 -6.85 5.34
C GLN A 86 3.07 -6.90 6.52
N THR A 87 2.72 -5.73 7.06
CA THR A 87 1.75 -5.62 8.17
C THR A 87 0.42 -6.27 7.79
N LEU A 88 -0.15 -5.89 6.65
CA LEU A 88 -1.44 -6.38 6.19
C LEU A 88 -1.41 -7.90 5.93
N GLY A 89 -0.36 -8.39 5.26
CA GLY A 89 -0.20 -9.80 4.94
C GLY A 89 -0.13 -10.69 6.18
N TYR A 90 0.70 -10.33 7.17
CA TYR A 90 0.77 -11.07 8.43
C TYR A 90 -0.54 -11.02 9.22
N SER A 91 -1.17 -9.84 9.31
CA SER A 91 -2.44 -9.67 10.03
C SER A 91 -3.56 -10.50 9.43
N LEU A 92 -3.74 -10.46 8.11
CA LEU A 92 -4.77 -11.26 7.43
C LEU A 92 -4.51 -12.77 7.54
N MET A 93 -3.25 -13.20 7.42
CA MET A 93 -2.88 -14.60 7.58
C MET A 93 -3.17 -15.11 9.01
N ALA A 94 -2.78 -14.34 10.04
CA ALA A 94 -3.00 -14.72 11.43
C ALA A 94 -4.49 -14.77 11.78
N VAL A 95 -5.26 -13.78 11.33
CA VAL A 95 -6.73 -13.75 11.45
C VAL A 95 -7.35 -15.00 10.80
N GLY A 96 -6.94 -15.33 9.57
CA GLY A 96 -7.44 -16.52 8.87
C GLY A 96 -7.13 -17.83 9.61
N LYS A 97 -5.90 -18.01 10.10
CA LYS A 97 -5.49 -19.19 10.89
C LYS A 97 -6.24 -19.28 12.21
N TYR A 98 -6.38 -18.17 12.93
CA TYR A 98 -7.14 -18.10 14.17
C TYR A 98 -8.60 -18.52 13.95
N ILE A 99 -9.22 -17.94 12.92
CA ILE A 99 -10.59 -18.25 12.51
C ILE A 99 -10.71 -19.75 12.22
N GLN A 100 -9.86 -20.32 11.37
CA GLN A 100 -9.86 -21.74 11.00
C GLN A 100 -9.72 -22.68 12.21
N ALA A 101 -8.88 -22.33 13.19
CA ALA A 101 -8.63 -23.16 14.37
C ALA A 101 -9.77 -23.13 15.39
N ASN A 102 -10.51 -22.02 15.47
CA ASN A 102 -11.57 -21.80 16.46
C ASN A 102 -12.98 -21.97 15.89
N SER A 103 -13.11 -22.07 14.58
CA SER A 103 -14.35 -22.37 13.89
C SER A 103 -14.67 -23.87 13.95
N GLN A 104 -15.28 -24.30 15.05
CA GLN A 104 -15.98 -25.59 15.10
C GLN A 104 -17.19 -25.63 14.13
N ASP A 105 -17.65 -24.48 13.64
CA ASP A 105 -18.89 -24.32 12.88
C ASP A 105 -18.75 -24.09 11.36
N PHE A 106 -17.56 -24.00 10.75
CA PHE A 106 -17.48 -23.88 9.27
C PHE A 106 -17.90 -25.13 8.51
N ASN A 107 -18.02 -26.27 9.21
CA ASN A 107 -18.57 -27.50 8.66
C ASN A 107 -20.10 -27.57 8.74
N LYS A 108 -20.77 -26.60 9.39
CA LYS A 108 -22.22 -26.41 9.24
C LYS A 108 -22.41 -25.37 8.15
N ASN A 109 -23.14 -25.71 7.09
CA ASN A 109 -23.56 -24.74 6.09
C ASN A 109 -24.35 -23.62 6.78
N PRO A 110 -23.81 -22.39 6.95
CA PRO A 110 -24.57 -21.30 7.56
C PRO A 110 -25.76 -20.97 6.66
N ASP A 111 -26.97 -20.88 7.23
CA ASP A 111 -28.14 -20.39 6.49
C ASP A 111 -28.26 -18.89 6.77
N MET A 112 -27.95 -18.08 5.75
CA MET A 112 -28.05 -16.63 5.81
C MET A 112 -28.86 -16.12 4.63
N SER A 113 -29.88 -15.33 4.94
CA SER A 113 -30.76 -14.73 3.93
C SER A 113 -31.17 -13.33 4.33
N GLY A 114 -31.52 -12.51 3.34
CA GLY A 114 -31.85 -11.12 3.58
C GLY A 114 -31.88 -10.31 2.29
N TYR A 115 -31.73 -9.01 2.42
CA TYR A 115 -31.62 -8.11 1.28
C TYR A 115 -30.73 -6.90 1.55
N ILE A 116 -30.14 -6.39 0.47
CA ILE A 116 -29.46 -5.09 0.42
C ILE A 116 -30.47 -4.06 -0.06
N LEU A 117 -30.66 -2.99 0.71
CA LEU A 117 -31.43 -1.82 0.32
C LEU A 117 -30.50 -0.81 -0.34
N MET A 118 -30.70 -0.59 -1.64
CA MET A 118 -29.97 0.39 -2.45
C MET A 118 -30.51 1.82 -2.23
N PRO A 119 -29.74 2.87 -2.59
CA PRO A 119 -30.16 4.27 -2.41
C PRO A 119 -31.43 4.64 -3.18
N ASP A 120 -31.72 3.96 -4.30
CA ASP A 120 -32.92 4.12 -5.12
C ASP A 120 -34.15 3.36 -4.55
N GLY A 121 -34.00 2.71 -3.40
CA GLY A 121 -35.03 1.88 -2.76
C GLY A 121 -35.13 0.46 -3.31
N LYS A 122 -34.32 0.09 -4.32
CA LYS A 122 -34.29 -1.26 -4.86
C LYS A 122 -33.75 -2.23 -3.82
N ARG A 123 -34.38 -3.40 -3.73
CA ARG A 123 -33.95 -4.49 -2.85
C ARG A 123 -33.24 -5.57 -3.66
N ILE A 124 -32.02 -5.90 -3.26
CA ILE A 124 -31.23 -7.00 -3.83
C ILE A 124 -31.25 -8.13 -2.80
N GLY A 125 -32.10 -9.13 -3.02
CA GLY A 125 -32.22 -10.28 -2.13
C GLY A 125 -31.01 -11.21 -2.23
N PHE A 126 -30.63 -11.83 -1.12
CA PHE A 126 -29.62 -12.87 -1.08
C PHE A 126 -30.05 -14.04 -0.20
N ASN A 127 -29.55 -15.23 -0.54
CA ASN A 127 -29.67 -16.44 0.26
C ASN A 127 -28.42 -17.29 0.00
N THR A 128 -27.70 -17.63 1.06
CA THR A 128 -26.42 -18.33 0.97
C THR A 128 -26.28 -19.36 2.07
N ALA A 129 -25.75 -20.52 1.67
CA ALA A 129 -25.31 -21.60 2.53
C ALA A 129 -23.79 -21.52 2.83
N LYS A 130 -23.12 -20.46 2.34
CA LYS A 130 -21.66 -20.33 2.35
C LYS A 130 -21.19 -19.42 3.49
N VAL A 131 -20.09 -19.82 4.10
CA VAL A 131 -19.35 -19.03 5.10
C VAL A 131 -18.92 -17.67 4.55
N ASN A 132 -18.49 -17.67 3.29
CA ASN A 132 -18.04 -16.52 2.53
C ASN A 132 -18.96 -16.34 1.32
N PHE A 133 -19.62 -15.18 1.29
CA PHE A 133 -20.60 -14.82 0.28
C PHE A 133 -20.31 -13.41 -0.21
N ASN A 134 -20.16 -13.28 -1.53
CA ASN A 134 -19.94 -12.01 -2.19
C ASN A 134 -21.18 -11.66 -3.00
N GLN A 135 -21.72 -10.46 -2.78
CA GLN A 135 -22.81 -9.89 -3.56
C GLN A 135 -22.27 -8.67 -4.31
N ILE A 136 -22.36 -8.69 -5.64
CA ILE A 136 -22.02 -7.53 -6.45
C ILE A 136 -23.06 -6.43 -6.18
N ILE A 137 -22.57 -5.24 -5.84
CA ILE A 137 -23.37 -4.02 -5.73
C ILE A 137 -23.39 -3.36 -7.13
N PRO A 138 -24.55 -3.22 -7.77
CA PRO A 138 -24.64 -2.61 -9.09
C PRO A 138 -24.47 -1.08 -9.02
N ASP A 139 -24.36 -0.46 -10.19
CA ASP A 139 -24.37 1.00 -10.35
C ASP A 139 -25.55 1.65 -9.62
N GLY A 140 -25.36 2.88 -9.14
CA GLY A 140 -26.33 3.63 -8.32
C GLY A 140 -25.98 3.74 -6.84
N PHE A 141 -24.89 3.09 -6.39
CA PHE A 141 -24.33 3.29 -5.06
C PHE A 141 -23.70 4.68 -4.89
N GLU A 142 -22.76 5.07 -5.76
CA GLU A 142 -22.11 6.40 -5.78
C GLU A 142 -21.61 6.92 -4.41
N GLY A 143 -21.23 6.02 -3.50
CA GLY A 143 -20.82 6.40 -2.13
C GLY A 143 -21.97 6.78 -1.19
N LYS A 144 -23.22 6.59 -1.60
CA LYS A 144 -24.43 6.81 -0.78
C LYS A 144 -24.62 5.64 0.19
N GLN A 145 -25.41 5.85 1.24
CA GLN A 145 -25.67 4.82 2.23
C GLN A 145 -26.44 3.63 1.62
N ILE A 146 -26.00 2.41 1.95
CA ILE A 146 -26.76 1.17 1.78
C ILE A 146 -27.05 0.53 3.12
N SER A 147 -28.03 -0.36 3.17
CA SER A 147 -28.37 -1.08 4.40
C SER A 147 -28.61 -2.56 4.13
N ILE A 148 -28.03 -3.42 4.96
CA ILE A 148 -28.20 -4.88 4.87
C ILE A 148 -29.18 -5.30 5.95
N HIS A 149 -30.23 -5.99 5.52
CA HIS A 149 -31.26 -6.52 6.40
C HIS A 149 -31.21 -8.05 6.36
N LEU A 150 -31.05 -8.67 7.53
CA LEU A 150 -31.05 -10.13 7.67
C LEU A 150 -32.45 -10.64 8.01
N ASP A 151 -32.84 -11.73 7.37
CA ASP A 151 -34.09 -12.42 7.68
C ASP A 151 -34.01 -13.12 9.03
N LYS A 152 -35.14 -13.24 9.73
CA LYS A 152 -35.24 -13.91 11.04
C LYS A 152 -34.80 -15.38 11.04
N LYS A 153 -34.82 -16.04 9.89
CA LYS A 153 -34.42 -17.46 9.72
C LYS A 153 -32.89 -17.64 9.65
N THR A 154 -32.13 -16.54 9.57
CA THR A 154 -30.67 -16.55 9.57
C THR A 154 -30.16 -17.20 10.87
N ASN A 155 -29.36 -18.25 10.77
CA ASN A 155 -28.97 -19.10 11.89
C ASN A 155 -27.49 -18.94 12.32
N VAL A 156 -26.88 -17.81 11.98
CA VAL A 156 -25.49 -17.49 12.33
C VAL A 156 -25.41 -16.55 13.53
N LYS A 157 -24.43 -16.80 14.41
CA LYS A 157 -24.25 -16.03 15.65
C LYS A 157 -23.73 -14.61 15.39
N ASN A 158 -22.79 -14.48 14.45
CA ASN A 158 -22.16 -13.22 14.07
C ASN A 158 -22.14 -13.12 12.53
N VAL A 159 -22.45 -11.94 12.01
CA VAL A 159 -22.29 -11.61 10.58
C VAL A 159 -21.31 -10.44 10.49
N PHE A 160 -20.27 -10.62 9.69
CA PHE A 160 -19.33 -9.56 9.35
C PHE A 160 -19.60 -9.15 7.91
N ILE A 161 -19.67 -7.85 7.68
CA ILE A 161 -19.96 -7.27 6.37
C ILE A 161 -18.72 -6.48 5.98
N ASN A 162 -18.18 -6.79 4.80
CA ASN A 162 -17.22 -5.92 4.14
C ASN A 162 -17.85 -5.33 2.88
N LEU A 163 -17.59 -4.05 2.64
CA LEU A 163 -18.00 -3.36 1.42
C LEU A 163 -16.73 -2.86 0.75
N GLU A 164 -16.40 -3.47 -0.38
CA GLU A 164 -15.21 -3.16 -1.15
C GLU A 164 -15.61 -2.51 -2.47
N TRP A 165 -15.01 -1.36 -2.77
CA TRP A 165 -15.07 -0.75 -4.10
C TRP A 165 -13.70 -0.17 -4.45
N ASN A 166 -13.36 -0.19 -5.73
CA ASN A 166 -12.16 0.45 -6.26
C ASN A 166 -12.55 1.32 -7.47
N GLY A 167 -11.86 2.44 -7.63
CA GLY A 167 -12.11 3.34 -8.74
C GLY A 167 -11.05 4.42 -8.82
N VAL A 168 -10.90 5.01 -10.00
CA VAL A 168 -10.06 6.20 -10.18
C VAL A 168 -10.94 7.42 -9.93
N PRO A 169 -10.57 8.31 -8.98
CA PRO A 169 -11.32 9.53 -8.74
C PRO A 169 -11.43 10.37 -10.02
N ILE A 170 -12.63 10.86 -10.33
CA ILE A 170 -12.86 11.74 -11.50
C ILE A 170 -12.06 13.04 -11.36
N ASN A 171 -12.02 13.59 -10.14
CA ASN A 171 -11.23 14.76 -9.78
C ASN A 171 -10.37 14.38 -8.57
N PRO A 172 -9.17 13.81 -8.77
CA PRO A 172 -8.28 13.49 -7.66
C PRO A 172 -7.83 14.80 -7.01
N ASN A 173 -8.37 15.11 -5.82
CA ASN A 173 -7.95 16.26 -5.04
C ASN A 173 -6.72 15.88 -4.21
N ILE A 174 -5.60 15.62 -4.89
CA ILE A 174 -4.33 15.32 -4.26
C ILE A 174 -3.53 16.62 -4.18
N SER A 175 -3.40 17.18 -2.99
CA SER A 175 -2.59 18.37 -2.75
C SER A 175 -1.11 18.03 -2.63
N ASP A 176 -0.26 19.05 -2.81
CA ASP A 176 1.15 18.94 -2.44
C ASP A 176 1.27 18.50 -0.96
N GLU A 177 2.16 17.54 -0.69
CA GLU A 177 2.43 17.05 0.66
C GLU A 177 3.94 17.04 0.90
N LYS A 178 4.32 17.40 2.13
CA LYS A 178 5.71 17.35 2.61
C LYS A 178 5.73 16.83 4.04
N LYS A 179 5.99 15.54 4.21
CA LYS A 179 6.03 14.86 5.50
C LYS A 179 7.37 14.13 5.65
N ASN A 180 8.31 14.74 6.35
CA ASN A 180 9.69 14.24 6.54
C ASN A 180 10.51 13.97 5.25
N LEU A 181 9.89 14.16 4.09
CA LEU A 181 10.47 14.19 2.74
C LEU A 181 9.95 15.42 2.00
N SER A 182 10.75 15.96 1.08
CA SER A 182 10.36 16.99 0.12
C SER A 182 10.59 16.47 -1.30
N LEU A 183 9.71 16.84 -2.22
CA LEU A 183 9.81 16.49 -3.64
C LEU A 183 9.66 17.75 -4.48
N ASP A 184 10.71 18.08 -5.23
CA ASP A 184 10.70 19.12 -6.25
C ASP A 184 10.65 18.46 -7.64
N VAL A 185 9.83 19.00 -8.53
CA VAL A 185 9.60 18.46 -9.88
C VAL A 185 9.73 19.59 -10.89
N ASP A 186 10.72 19.46 -11.75
CA ASP A 186 11.02 20.40 -12.82
C ASP A 186 10.91 19.70 -14.17
N TRP A 187 10.44 20.45 -15.17
CA TRP A 187 10.35 19.96 -16.55
C TRP A 187 11.32 20.79 -17.39
N LEU A 188 12.19 20.12 -18.13
CA LEU A 188 13.33 20.73 -18.80
C LEU A 188 13.33 20.38 -20.29
N ASN A 189 13.76 21.30 -21.13
CA ASN A 189 14.03 21.00 -22.54
C ASN A 189 15.37 20.26 -22.72
N GLU A 190 15.72 19.92 -23.95
CA GLU A 190 17.00 19.26 -24.32
C GLU A 190 18.24 20.03 -23.84
N ASP A 191 18.16 21.37 -23.71
CA ASP A 191 19.25 22.23 -23.23
C ASP A 191 19.30 22.37 -21.69
N GLY A 192 18.40 21.70 -20.95
CA GLY A 192 18.32 21.78 -19.49
C GLY A 192 17.64 23.06 -18.96
N LYS A 193 16.92 23.80 -19.82
CA LYS A 193 16.15 24.99 -19.43
C LYS A 193 14.72 24.62 -19.09
N THR A 194 14.12 25.34 -18.14
CA THR A 194 12.71 25.15 -17.75
C THR A 194 11.78 25.21 -18.97
N LEU A 195 10.90 24.22 -19.05
CA LEU A 195 9.90 24.05 -20.09
C LEU A 195 8.49 24.10 -19.47
N ASP A 196 7.61 24.92 -20.04
CA ASP A 196 6.19 24.86 -19.71
C ASP A 196 5.54 23.66 -20.40
N ILE A 197 5.15 22.68 -19.60
CA ILE A 197 4.49 21.45 -20.05
C ILE A 197 2.97 21.57 -20.19
N THR A 198 2.37 22.70 -19.85
CA THR A 198 0.91 22.86 -19.96
C THR A 198 0.46 22.82 -21.41
N ASN A 199 1.29 23.28 -22.35
CA ASN A 199 1.01 23.21 -23.78
C ASN A 199 2.25 22.76 -24.56
N LEU A 200 2.35 21.46 -24.83
CA LEU A 200 3.43 20.89 -25.62
C LEU A 200 3.04 20.73 -27.08
N LYS A 201 4.03 20.85 -27.98
CA LYS A 201 3.86 20.56 -29.39
C LYS A 201 4.09 19.05 -29.60
N GLN A 202 3.34 18.43 -30.51
CA GLN A 202 3.56 17.03 -30.85
C GLN A 202 4.99 16.84 -31.39
N GLY A 203 5.66 15.79 -30.91
CA GLY A 203 7.06 15.48 -31.19
C GLY A 203 8.07 16.26 -30.35
N THR A 204 7.64 17.03 -29.35
CA THR A 204 8.58 17.66 -28.40
C THR A 204 9.20 16.59 -27.50
N SER A 205 10.52 16.50 -27.53
CA SER A 205 11.35 15.76 -26.59
C SER A 205 11.75 16.66 -25.42
N PHE A 206 11.69 16.14 -24.20
CA PHE A 206 11.95 16.89 -22.97
C PHE A 206 12.28 15.94 -21.81
N TYR A 207 12.62 16.50 -20.65
CA TYR A 207 13.02 15.75 -19.47
C TYR A 207 12.15 16.10 -18.26
N GLY A 208 11.78 15.09 -17.48
CA GLY A 208 11.34 15.27 -16.10
C GLY A 208 12.53 15.15 -15.16
N HIS A 209 12.72 16.13 -14.29
CA HIS A 209 13.71 16.14 -13.21
C HIS A 209 13.00 16.13 -11.87
N PHE A 210 13.40 15.20 -11.01
CA PHE A 210 12.81 14.99 -9.70
C PHE A 210 13.91 15.06 -8.64
N ARG A 211 13.77 15.97 -7.68
CA ARG A 211 14.68 16.06 -6.55
C ARG A 211 13.98 15.64 -5.27
N ILE A 212 14.49 14.57 -4.65
CA ILE A 212 14.03 14.10 -3.35
C ILE A 212 14.98 14.63 -2.28
N THR A 213 14.43 15.37 -1.32
CA THR A 213 15.20 15.89 -0.18
C THR A 213 14.70 15.26 1.11
N ASN A 214 15.63 14.68 1.87
CA ASN A 214 15.38 14.24 3.23
C ASN A 214 15.39 15.44 4.18
N ILE A 215 14.26 15.70 4.83
CA ILE A 215 14.11 16.80 5.81
C ILE A 215 13.98 16.27 7.25
N SER A 216 14.06 14.96 7.45
CA SER A 216 13.91 14.32 8.76
C SER A 216 15.19 14.27 9.59
N GLY A 217 16.36 14.32 8.92
CA GLY A 217 17.67 14.13 9.55
C GLY A 217 18.03 12.67 9.86
N LEU A 218 17.15 11.71 9.59
CA LEU A 218 17.37 10.28 9.79
C LEU A 218 17.76 9.59 8.48
N SER A 219 18.49 8.49 8.52
CA SER A 219 18.68 7.66 7.32
C SER A 219 17.36 7.02 6.93
N LEU A 220 17.00 7.12 5.66
CA LEU A 220 15.78 6.54 5.11
C LEU A 220 16.16 5.37 4.21
N SER A 221 15.42 4.28 4.33
CA SER A 221 15.58 3.11 3.49
C SER A 221 14.25 2.76 2.84
N GLU A 222 14.30 2.02 1.74
CA GLU A 222 13.12 1.50 1.07
C GLU A 222 12.19 2.63 0.56
N LEU A 223 12.80 3.67 -0.02
CA LEU A 223 12.07 4.76 -0.67
C LEU A 223 11.65 4.33 -2.08
N ALA A 224 10.44 4.71 -2.47
CA ALA A 224 9.95 4.61 -3.83
C ALA A 224 9.55 6.01 -4.34
N LEU A 225 10.12 6.44 -5.45
CA LEU A 225 9.66 7.59 -6.24
C LEU A 225 8.90 7.06 -7.45
N VAL A 226 7.66 7.51 -7.62
CA VAL A 226 6.75 7.09 -8.69
C VAL A 226 6.28 8.31 -9.48
N GLN A 227 6.48 8.26 -10.79
CA GLN A 227 5.86 9.17 -11.75
C GLN A 227 5.00 8.38 -12.73
N LEU A 228 3.69 8.57 -12.67
CA LEU A 228 2.77 8.13 -13.72
C LEU A 228 2.82 9.12 -14.90
N ILE A 229 2.78 8.64 -16.12
CA ILE A 229 2.88 9.47 -17.32
C ILE A 229 1.50 9.59 -17.99
N PRO A 230 1.07 10.80 -18.41
CA PRO A 230 -0.19 10.95 -19.12
C PRO A 230 -0.12 10.24 -20.47
N SER A 231 -1.24 9.66 -20.94
CA SER A 231 -1.30 8.89 -22.19
C SER A 231 -0.86 9.63 -23.47
N GLY A 232 -0.74 10.95 -23.41
CA GLY A 232 -0.19 11.76 -24.51
C GLY A 232 1.33 11.71 -24.62
N TRP A 233 2.02 11.20 -23.60
CA TRP A 233 3.48 11.16 -23.50
C TRP A 233 3.98 9.72 -23.47
N GLU A 234 5.21 9.52 -23.95
CA GLU A 234 5.91 8.23 -23.89
C GLU A 234 7.26 8.39 -23.21
N ILE A 235 7.67 7.36 -22.46
CA ILE A 235 8.99 7.31 -21.82
C ILE A 235 10.02 6.82 -22.84
N GLU A 236 11.10 7.59 -23.00
CA GLU A 236 12.25 7.17 -23.78
C GLU A 236 13.24 6.45 -22.87
N ASN A 237 13.34 5.13 -23.04
CA ASN A 237 14.25 4.31 -22.24
C ASN A 237 15.70 4.40 -22.77
N THR A 238 16.42 5.40 -22.28
CA THR A 238 17.82 5.67 -22.68
C THR A 238 18.80 4.55 -22.34
N ARG A 239 18.41 3.58 -21.48
CA ARG A 239 19.23 2.40 -21.17
C ARG A 239 19.36 1.43 -22.35
N LEU A 240 18.43 1.49 -23.31
CA LEU A 240 18.42 0.61 -24.48
C LEU A 240 19.18 1.23 -25.67
N SER A 241 19.26 2.56 -25.72
CA SER A 241 19.83 3.30 -26.86
C SER A 241 21.32 3.62 -26.72
N ASN A 242 21.97 3.28 -25.60
CA ASN A 242 23.35 3.71 -25.27
C ASN A 242 23.54 5.24 -25.31
N ASP A 243 22.46 6.00 -25.13
CA ASP A 243 22.54 7.46 -25.10
C ASP A 243 23.30 7.92 -23.86
N SER A 244 24.20 8.89 -24.06
CA SER A 244 24.85 9.56 -22.93
C SER A 244 23.86 10.49 -22.23
N ALA A 245 23.96 10.58 -20.91
CA ALA A 245 23.21 11.57 -20.15
C ALA A 245 23.55 12.99 -20.64
N PRO A 246 22.58 13.92 -20.71
CA PRO A 246 22.83 15.28 -21.15
C PRO A 246 23.89 15.99 -20.30
N ALA A 247 24.73 16.83 -20.92
CA ALA A 247 25.84 17.49 -20.20
C ALA A 247 25.39 18.31 -18.98
N TRP A 248 24.19 18.91 -19.03
CA TRP A 248 23.62 19.71 -17.95
C TRP A 248 23.26 18.88 -16.70
N THR A 249 23.17 17.55 -16.79
CA THR A 249 22.91 16.70 -15.62
C THR A 249 24.16 16.44 -14.77
N THR A 250 25.36 16.87 -15.20
CA THR A 250 26.62 16.55 -14.52
C THR A 250 26.68 17.04 -13.06
N SER A 251 25.96 18.13 -12.73
CA SER A 251 25.86 18.62 -11.35
C SER A 251 24.88 17.86 -10.46
N TYR A 252 24.06 16.99 -11.04
CA TYR A 252 23.01 16.26 -10.32
C TYR A 252 23.52 14.98 -9.68
N LYS A 253 22.88 14.57 -8.58
CA LYS A 253 23.18 13.32 -7.88
C LYS A 253 22.32 12.18 -8.44
N LEU A 254 22.62 11.80 -9.68
CA LEU A 254 21.93 10.73 -10.42
C LEU A 254 22.51 9.33 -10.14
N ASN A 255 21.79 8.29 -10.58
CA ASN A 255 22.19 6.88 -10.53
C ASN A 255 22.46 6.39 -9.09
N MET A 256 21.66 6.87 -8.13
CA MET A 256 21.75 6.52 -6.72
C MET A 256 20.68 5.49 -6.31
N GLU A 257 19.79 5.16 -7.24
CA GLU A 257 18.81 4.11 -7.08
C GLU A 257 19.42 2.70 -7.09
N LYS A 258 18.79 1.81 -6.32
CA LYS A 258 19.09 0.38 -6.35
C LYS A 258 18.37 -0.31 -7.50
N TYR A 259 17.19 0.19 -7.87
CA TYR A 259 16.37 -0.38 -8.94
C TYR A 259 15.50 0.69 -9.61
N THR A 260 15.33 0.56 -10.92
CA THR A 260 14.39 1.37 -11.72
C THR A 260 13.50 0.44 -12.54
N ASP A 261 12.20 0.61 -12.40
CA ASP A 261 11.19 -0.04 -13.23
C ASP A 261 10.60 0.99 -14.20
N ILE A 262 10.69 0.72 -15.49
CA ILE A 262 10.18 1.57 -16.56
C ILE A 262 9.10 0.78 -17.28
N ARG A 263 7.87 1.31 -17.26
CA ARG A 263 6.69 0.76 -17.94
C ARG A 263 6.13 1.80 -18.90
N ASP A 264 5.14 1.42 -19.68
CA ASP A 264 4.50 2.32 -20.65
C ASP A 264 3.84 3.53 -19.98
N ASP A 265 3.21 3.32 -18.80
CA ASP A 265 2.41 4.34 -18.11
C ASP A 265 3.11 4.99 -16.92
N ARG A 266 4.32 4.53 -16.55
CA ARG A 266 5.01 4.98 -15.35
C ARG A 266 6.48 4.65 -15.31
N ILE A 267 7.20 5.43 -14.51
CA ILE A 267 8.57 5.13 -14.07
C ILE A 267 8.64 5.14 -12.55
N MET A 268 9.40 4.19 -11.99
CA MET A 268 9.56 4.02 -10.55
C MET A 268 11.04 3.84 -10.20
N TRP A 269 11.54 4.60 -9.23
CA TRP A 269 12.89 4.48 -8.69
C TRP A 269 12.83 4.03 -7.24
N PHE A 270 13.62 3.01 -6.91
CA PHE A 270 13.74 2.46 -5.56
C PHE A 270 15.14 2.70 -5.01
N PHE A 271 15.25 3.33 -3.85
CA PHE A 271 16.53 3.80 -3.33
C PHE A 271 16.52 3.93 -1.80
N ASP A 272 17.71 4.07 -1.22
CA ASP A 272 17.88 4.50 0.17
C ASP A 272 18.46 5.91 0.17
N LEU A 273 18.17 6.71 1.18
CA LEU A 273 18.70 8.08 1.33
C LEU A 273 19.35 8.22 2.72
N PRO A 274 20.68 8.02 2.83
CA PRO A 274 21.37 8.06 4.12
C PRO A 274 21.40 9.48 4.69
N SER A 275 21.47 9.62 6.02
CA SER A 275 21.38 10.92 6.70
C SER A 275 22.48 11.92 6.34
N ASN A 276 23.66 11.44 5.92
CA ASN A 276 24.76 12.26 5.45
C ASN A 276 24.56 12.80 4.02
N GLN A 277 23.53 12.34 3.32
CA GLN A 277 23.19 12.74 1.98
C GLN A 277 21.80 13.40 1.98
N LYS A 278 21.80 14.71 1.71
CA LYS A 278 20.59 15.52 1.88
C LYS A 278 19.53 15.27 0.79
N TYR A 279 19.97 15.02 -0.44
CA TYR A 279 19.08 14.85 -1.59
C TYR A 279 19.67 13.93 -2.66
N TYR A 280 18.80 13.35 -3.48
CA TYR A 280 19.12 12.74 -4.77
C TYR A 280 18.28 13.34 -5.88
N ASP A 281 18.81 13.25 -7.10
CA ASP A 281 18.15 13.70 -8.31
C ASP A 281 17.82 12.47 -9.17
N PHE A 282 16.70 12.53 -9.88
CA PHE A 282 16.27 11.53 -10.85
C PHE A 282 15.84 12.23 -12.11
N VAL A 283 16.16 11.67 -13.27
CA VAL A 283 15.85 12.25 -14.57
C VAL A 283 15.27 11.18 -15.48
N VAL A 284 14.24 11.54 -16.24
CA VAL A 284 13.65 10.69 -17.28
C VAL A 284 13.43 11.50 -18.54
N LYS A 285 13.76 10.93 -19.70
CA LYS A 285 13.47 11.52 -21.01
C LYS A 285 12.08 11.11 -21.47
N LEU A 286 11.32 12.06 -21.98
CA LEU A 286 9.94 11.90 -22.40
C LEU A 286 9.71 12.53 -23.78
N ASN A 287 8.73 11.99 -24.50
CA ASN A 287 8.28 12.54 -25.78
C ASN A 287 6.77 12.81 -25.75
N ALA A 288 6.34 13.97 -26.23
CA ALA A 288 4.92 14.26 -26.44
C ALA A 288 4.46 13.69 -27.79
N ILE A 289 3.66 12.62 -27.79
CA ILE A 289 3.36 11.84 -29.00
C ILE A 289 1.92 12.02 -29.47
N THR A 290 0.93 11.88 -28.60
CA THR A 290 -0.48 11.86 -29.01
C THR A 290 -1.14 13.20 -28.70
N GLU A 291 -1.76 13.82 -29.71
CA GLU A 291 -2.53 15.05 -29.54
C GLU A 291 -3.73 14.82 -28.61
N GLY A 292 -3.99 15.78 -27.72
CA GLY A 292 -5.15 15.71 -26.83
C GLY A 292 -4.99 16.50 -25.55
N LYS A 293 -6.03 16.40 -24.71
CA LYS A 293 -6.06 16.91 -23.34
C LYS A 293 -5.90 15.74 -22.38
N PHE A 294 -4.91 15.82 -21.51
CA PHE A 294 -4.61 14.77 -20.54
C PHE A 294 -4.45 15.37 -19.14
N ILE A 295 -4.43 14.49 -18.15
CA ILE A 295 -4.09 14.83 -16.77
C ILE A 295 -2.72 14.21 -16.51
N LEU A 296 -1.71 15.05 -16.21
CA LEU A 296 -0.48 14.59 -15.61
C LEU A 296 -0.79 14.19 -14.17
N PRO A 297 -0.67 12.91 -13.78
CA PRO A 297 -0.94 12.50 -12.41
C PRO A 297 0.15 13.03 -11.46
N PRO A 298 -0.13 13.07 -10.14
CA PRO A 298 0.85 13.52 -9.17
C PRO A 298 2.10 12.64 -9.15
N THR A 299 3.22 13.25 -8.83
CA THR A 299 4.47 12.56 -8.52
C THR A 299 4.48 12.25 -7.02
N ILE A 300 4.82 11.02 -6.64
CA ILE A 300 4.80 10.59 -5.24
C ILE A 300 6.15 10.00 -4.87
N ALA A 301 6.66 10.38 -3.70
CA ALA A 301 7.82 9.74 -3.09
C ALA A 301 7.50 9.36 -1.64
N GLU A 302 7.68 8.10 -1.26
CA GLU A 302 7.38 7.62 0.09
C GLU A 302 8.25 6.43 0.49
N THR A 303 8.37 6.17 1.79
CA THR A 303 8.93 4.89 2.25
C THR A 303 7.88 3.80 2.17
N MET A 304 8.27 2.63 1.66
CA MET A 304 7.34 1.52 1.39
C MET A 304 6.73 0.87 2.64
N TYR A 305 7.36 1.07 3.80
CA TYR A 305 6.99 0.39 5.06
C TYR A 305 6.63 1.36 6.19
N SER A 306 6.58 2.68 5.93
CA SER A 306 6.21 3.67 6.95
C SER A 306 5.48 4.87 6.36
N LYS A 307 4.27 5.16 6.88
CA LYS A 307 3.49 6.35 6.49
C LYS A 307 4.10 7.69 6.93
N ASN A 308 5.25 7.67 7.60
CA ASN A 308 5.84 8.87 8.20
C ASN A 308 6.75 9.66 7.27
N TYR A 309 7.10 9.11 6.10
CA TYR A 309 7.99 9.73 5.15
C TYR A 309 7.32 9.73 3.79
N ARG A 310 6.77 10.89 3.41
CA ARG A 310 5.98 11.05 2.20
C ARG A 310 6.12 12.45 1.64
N ALA A 311 6.24 12.55 0.33
CA ALA A 311 6.17 13.79 -0.40
C ALA A 311 5.32 13.59 -1.65
N VAL A 312 4.47 14.56 -1.95
CA VAL A 312 3.61 14.53 -3.12
C VAL A 312 3.72 15.85 -3.83
N LYS A 313 3.89 15.80 -5.15
CA LYS A 313 3.73 16.94 -6.03
C LYS A 313 2.46 16.76 -6.85
N THR A 314 1.54 17.71 -6.75
CA THR A 314 0.25 17.60 -7.41
C THR A 314 0.39 17.57 -8.93
N GLY A 315 -0.53 16.83 -9.55
CA GLY A 315 -0.67 16.76 -10.99
C GLY A 315 -1.26 18.04 -11.57
N LYS A 316 -1.38 18.09 -12.90
CA LYS A 316 -2.05 19.20 -13.59
C LYS A 316 -2.61 18.77 -14.94
N ASN A 317 -3.55 19.56 -15.46
CA ASN A 317 -4.00 19.41 -16.84
C ASN A 317 -2.89 19.81 -17.80
N ILE A 318 -2.69 19.01 -18.84
CA ILE A 318 -1.71 19.24 -19.90
C ILE A 318 -2.35 19.02 -21.27
N PHE A 319 -1.80 19.71 -22.27
CA PHE A 319 -2.27 19.65 -23.65
C PHE A 319 -1.10 19.34 -24.58
N VAL A 320 -1.30 18.38 -25.47
CA VAL A 320 -0.41 18.14 -26.62
C VAL A 320 -1.16 18.64 -27.85
N LYS A 321 -0.58 19.58 -28.58
CA LYS A 321 -1.17 20.21 -29.78
C LYS A 321 -0.52 19.68 -31.05
N ASN A 322 -1.30 19.59 -32.13
CA ASN A 322 -0.77 19.31 -33.45
C ASN A 322 0.30 20.34 -33.87
N LYS A 323 1.17 19.92 -34.79
CA LYS A 323 2.30 20.72 -35.28
C LYS A 323 1.90 21.96 -36.07
#